data_AF-A0A2G2WTA0-F1
#
_entry.id   AF-A0A2G2WTA0-F1
#
_cell.length_a   1.000
_cell.length_b   1.000
_cell.length_c   1.000
_cell.angle_alpha   90.00
_cell.angle_beta   90.00
_cell.angle_gamma   90.00
#
_symmetry.space_group_name_H-M   'P 1'
#
loop_
_entity.id
_entity.type
_entity.pdbx_description
1 polymer ?
#
loop_
_entity_poly.entity_id
_entity_poly.type
_entity_poly.pdbx_seq_one_letter_code
_entity_poly.pdbx_strand_id
1 'polypeptide(L)'
;MALHGKCHSDPLDLRLLRLEEGLELLEKTMFGEERCPDELKDVGDKIALKCNGLPFVLDLIGGIISRKEKKEALWLEVLNNLSSFII
;
A
#
# COMPACT_ATOMS: atom_id res chain seq x y z
N MET A 1 -30.74 25.05 -6.59
CA MET A 1 -30.42 24.14 -7.71
C MET A 1 -29.23 23.28 -7.27
N ALA A 2 -29.44 21.99 -7.03
CA ALA A 2 -28.37 21.07 -6.65
C ALA A 2 -27.88 20.34 -7.91
N LEU A 3 -26.58 20.43 -8.21
CA LEU A 3 -25.97 19.60 -9.25
C LEU A 3 -25.92 18.15 -8.75
N HIS A 4 -26.74 17.28 -9.33
CA HIS A 4 -26.59 15.85 -9.19
C HIS A 4 -25.42 15.41 -10.07
N GLY A 5 -24.22 15.39 -9.49
CA GLY A 5 -23.04 14.80 -10.13
C GLY A 5 -23.23 13.29 -10.22
N LYS A 6 -23.62 12.79 -11.40
CA LYS A 6 -23.76 11.35 -11.63
C LYS A 6 -22.36 10.72 -11.71
N CYS A 7 -21.92 10.12 -10.61
CA CYS A 7 -20.68 9.35 -10.59
C CYS A 7 -20.95 8.00 -11.28
N HIS A 8 -20.49 7.87 -12.53
CA HIS A 8 -20.54 6.63 -13.32
C HIS A 8 -19.34 5.75 -12.97
N SER A 9 -19.26 5.32 -11.72
CA SER A 9 -18.32 4.31 -11.30
C SER A 9 -19.15 3.13 -10.85
N ASP A 10 -18.99 1.96 -11.49
CA ASP A 10 -19.45 0.71 -10.90
C ASP A 10 -18.96 0.68 -9.44
N PRO A 11 -19.75 0.20 -8.47
CA PRO A 11 -19.28 0.06 -7.11
C PRO A 11 -17.99 -0.75 -7.19
N LEU A 12 -16.85 -0.09 -6.96
CA LEU A 12 -15.60 -0.79 -6.76
C LEU A 12 -15.90 -1.74 -5.62
N ASP A 13 -15.89 -3.04 -5.89
CA ASP A 13 -16.07 -4.07 -4.88
C ASP A 13 -14.82 -4.01 -4.00
N LEU A 14 -14.82 -3.04 -3.09
CA LEU A 14 -13.76 -2.74 -2.13
C LEU A 14 -13.84 -3.75 -1.00
N ARG A 15 -13.91 -5.03 -1.37
CA ARG A 15 -13.70 -6.10 -0.40
C ARG A 15 -12.30 -5.89 0.18
N LEU A 16 -12.23 -5.92 1.52
CA LEU A 16 -10.96 -5.94 2.21
C LEU A 16 -10.12 -7.09 1.66
N LEU A 17 -8.87 -6.80 1.27
CA LEU A 17 -7.95 -7.83 0.85
C LEU A 17 -7.61 -8.67 2.08
N ARG A 18 -7.50 -9.99 1.88
CA ARG A 18 -6.80 -10.82 2.87
C ARG A 18 -5.36 -10.33 2.96
N LEU A 19 -4.73 -10.59 4.09
CA LEU A 19 -3.35 -10.21 4.32
C LEU A 19 -2.41 -10.67 3.20
N GLU A 20 -2.59 -11.91 2.73
CA GLU A 20 -1.82 -12.52 1.63
C GLU A 20 -2.00 -11.74 0.31
N GLU A 21 -3.24 -11.38 -0.02
CA GLU A 21 -3.57 -10.60 -1.22
C GLU A 21 -3.03 -9.17 -1.13
N GLY A 22 -3.05 -8.58 0.06
CA GLY A 22 -2.48 -7.26 0.31
C GLY A 22 -0.95 -7.24 0.21
N LEU A 23 -0.29 -8.30 0.69
CA LEU A 23 1.16 -8.48 0.57
C LEU A 23 1.59 -8.65 -0.89
N GLU A 24 0.89 -9.51 -1.65
CA GLU A 24 1.16 -9.71 -3.08
C GLU A 24 0.96 -8.42 -3.88
N LEU A 25 -0.12 -7.70 -3.61
CA LEU A 25 -0.39 -6.40 -4.25
C LEU A 25 0.72 -5.39 -3.92
N LEU A 26 1.14 -5.33 -2.65
CA LEU A 26 2.18 -4.40 -2.21
C LEU A 26 3.52 -4.71 -2.87
N GLU A 27 3.92 -5.98 -2.91
CA GLU A 27 5.15 -6.42 -3.57
C GLU A 27 5.14 -6.05 -5.05
N LYS A 28 4.03 -6.32 -5.75
CA LYS A 28 3.87 -5.97 -7.16
C LYS A 28 3.90 -4.46 -7.40
N THR A 29 3.29 -3.67 -6.52
CA THR A 29 3.27 -2.20 -6.67
C THR A 29 4.64 -1.58 -6.37
N MET A 30 5.43 -2.17 -5.47
CA MET A 30 6.76 -1.68 -5.09
C MET A 30 7.87 -2.09 -6.05
N PHE A 31 7.82 -3.33 -6.53
CA PHE A 31 8.90 -3.95 -7.29
C PHE A 31 8.51 -4.32 -8.73
N GLY A 32 7.24 -4.20 -9.10
CA GLY A 32 6.77 -4.57 -10.44
C GLY A 32 6.93 -6.06 -10.68
N GLU A 33 7.78 -6.42 -11.64
CA GLU A 33 8.15 -7.81 -11.93
C GLU A 33 9.45 -8.25 -11.23
N GLU A 34 10.16 -7.32 -10.57
CA GLU A 34 11.33 -7.66 -9.77
C GLU A 34 10.90 -8.28 -8.43
N ARG A 35 11.74 -9.17 -7.88
CA ARG A 35 11.54 -9.67 -6.52
C ARG A 35 11.92 -8.63 -5.48
N CYS A 36 11.19 -8.63 -4.35
CA CYS A 36 11.60 -7.90 -3.17
C CYS A 36 12.97 -8.40 -2.66
N PRO A 37 13.97 -7.51 -2.45
CA PRO A 37 15.21 -7.87 -1.78
C PRO A 37 14.94 -8.40 -0.36
N ASP A 38 15.65 -9.45 0.07
CA ASP A 38 15.44 -10.07 1.39
C ASP A 38 15.59 -9.06 2.54
N GLU A 39 16.47 -8.07 2.39
CA GLU A 39 16.70 -6.97 3.33
C GLU A 39 15.47 -6.07 3.54
N LEU A 40 14.58 -5.98 2.54
CA LEU A 40 13.38 -5.13 2.58
C LEU A 40 12.10 -5.90 2.94
N LYS A 41 12.19 -7.23 3.03
CA LYS A 41 11.01 -8.08 3.23
C LYS A 41 10.32 -7.82 4.56
N ASP A 42 11.08 -7.77 5.66
CA ASP A 42 10.52 -7.56 7.00
C ASP A 42 9.82 -6.19 7.13
N VAL A 43 10.44 -5.12 6.62
CA VAL A 43 9.82 -3.79 6.64
C VAL A 43 8.62 -3.70 5.68
N GLY A 44 8.68 -4.36 4.52
CA GLY A 44 7.56 -4.49 3.59
C GLY A 44 6.34 -5.18 4.21
N ASP A 45 6.55 -6.29 4.91
CA ASP A 45 5.49 -7.04 5.59
C ASP A 45 4.83 -6.20 6.69
N LYS A 46 5.62 -5.47 7.49
CA LYS A 46 5.12 -4.55 8.51
C LYS A 46 4.26 -3.43 7.91
N ILE A 47 4.65 -2.90 6.75
CA ILE A 47 3.88 -1.87 6.05
C ILE A 47 2.54 -2.43 5.57
N ALA A 48 2.54 -3.61 4.94
CA ALA A 48 1.31 -4.26 4.50
C ALA A 48 0.34 -4.51 5.65
N LEU A 49 0.85 -5.04 6.77
CA LEU A 49 0.09 -5.26 7.99
C LEU A 49 -0.51 -3.95 8.53
N LYS A 50 0.27 -2.87 8.53
CA LYS A 50 -0.18 -1.56 9.02
C LYS A 50 -1.28 -0.95 8.14
N CYS A 51 -1.30 -1.25 6.85
CA CYS A 51 -2.34 -0.82 5.92
C CYS A 51 -3.65 -1.62 6.03
N ASN A 52 -3.68 -2.65 6.89
CA ASN A 52 -4.87 -3.39 7.30
C ASN A 52 -5.70 -3.98 6.14
N GLY A 53 -5.04 -4.33 5.04
CA GLY A 53 -5.67 -4.95 3.87
C GLY A 53 -6.58 -4.01 3.05
N LEU A 54 -6.50 -2.70 3.26
CA LEU A 54 -7.25 -1.73 2.45
C LEU A 54 -6.55 -1.53 1.08
N PRO A 55 -7.16 -1.94 -0.05
CA PRO A 55 -6.52 -1.85 -1.36
C PRO A 55 -6.05 -0.43 -1.69
N PHE A 56 -6.89 0.57 -1.39
CA PHE A 56 -6.58 1.97 -1.67
C PHE A 56 -5.35 2.49 -0.90
N VAL A 57 -5.18 2.06 0.35
CA VAL A 57 -4.03 2.47 1.17
C VAL A 57 -2.76 1.77 0.68
N LEU A 58 -2.86 0.47 0.35
CA LEU A 58 -1.75 -0.31 -0.18
C LEU A 58 -1.25 0.25 -1.53
N ASP A 59 -2.14 0.59 -2.46
CA ASP A 59 -1.77 1.19 -3.74
C ASP A 59 -1.08 2.55 -3.56
N LEU A 60 -1.60 3.40 -2.68
CA LEU A 60 -1.00 4.70 -2.38
C LEU A 60 0.41 4.53 -1.78
N ILE A 61 0.56 3.66 -0.79
CA ILE A 61 1.83 3.44 -0.10
C ILE A 61 2.84 2.73 -0.98
N GLY A 62 2.44 1.73 -1.75
CA GLY A 62 3.27 1.09 -2.76
C GLY A 62 3.77 2.11 -3.80
N GLY A 63 2.90 3.03 -4.24
CA GLY A 63 3.27 4.10 -5.17
C GLY A 63 4.22 5.16 -4.58
N ILE A 64 4.19 5.39 -3.27
CA ILE A 64 5.16 6.25 -2.57
C ILE A 64 6.51 5.53 -2.46
N ILE A 65 6.48 4.26 -2.07
CA ILE A 65 7.67 3.46 -1.82
C ILE A 65 8.43 3.14 -3.11
N SER A 66 7.73 2.87 -4.21
CA SER A 66 8.37 2.64 -5.52
C SER A 66 9.18 3.84 -6.03
N ARG A 67 8.93 5.04 -5.49
CA ARG A 67 9.70 6.26 -5.79
C ARG A 67 10.87 6.51 -4.84
N LYS A 68 11.00 5.73 -3.77
CA LYS A 68 12.11 5.81 -2.82
C LYS A 68 13.23 4.86 -3.26
N GLU A 69 14.47 5.15 -2.85
CA GLU A 69 15.54 4.16 -3.03
C GLU A 69 15.20 2.89 -2.26
N LYS A 70 15.66 1.73 -2.77
CA LYS A 70 15.53 0.41 -2.13
C LYS A 70 16.47 0.32 -0.90
N LYS A 71 16.24 1.17 0.10
CA LYS A 71 17.00 1.27 1.36
C LYS A 71 16.03 1.10 2.53
N GLU A 72 16.33 0.15 3.42
CA GLU A 72 15.50 -0.18 4.57
C GLU A 72 15.15 1.04 5.42
N ALA A 73 16.12 1.94 5.67
CA ALA A 73 15.92 3.16 6.44
C ALA A 73 14.82 4.08 5.88
N LEU A 74 14.69 4.18 4.54
CA LEU A 74 13.65 4.99 3.91
C LEU A 74 12.27 4.34 4.02
N TRP A 75 12.21 3.02 4.06
CA TRP A 75 10.97 2.27 4.21
C TRP A 75 10.49 2.29 5.66
N LEU A 76 11.42 2.24 6.62
CA LEU A 76 11.13 2.46 8.03
C LEU A 76 10.57 3.86 8.29
N GLU A 77 11.04 4.88 7.56
CA GLU A 77 10.46 6.23 7.61
C GLU A 77 8.98 6.20 7.19
N VAL A 78 8.64 5.51 6.10
CA VAL A 78 7.25 5.37 5.65
C VAL A 78 6.41 4.61 6.67
N LEU A 79 6.93 3.52 7.25
CA LEU A 79 6.25 2.77 8.30
C LEU A 79 5.99 3.61 9.57
N ASN A 80 6.96 4.42 9.97
CA ASN A 80 6.83 5.33 11.11
C ASN A 80 5.80 6.44 10.84
N ASN A 81 5.78 6.96 9.62
CA ASN A 81 4.79 7.95 9.19
C ASN A 81 3.39 7.34 9.19
N LEU A 82 3.21 6.12 8.67
CA LEU A 82 1.94 5.38 8.77
C LEU A 82 1.47 5.19 10.21
N SER A 83 2.40 4.98 11.13
CA SER A 83 2.10 4.85 12.56
C SER A 83 1.65 6.15 13.22
N SER A 84 1.96 7.30 12.63
CA SER A 84 1.51 8.61 13.11
C SER A 84 0.10 9.00 12.63
N PHE A 85 -0.42 8.35 11.57
CA PHE A 85 -1.73 8.64 10.99
C PHE A 85 -2.86 7.71 11.45
N ILE A 86 -2.53 6.55 12.02
CA ILE A 86 -3.51 5.59 12.56
C ILE A 86 -3.59 5.78 14.08
N ILE A 87 -4.53 6.64 14.52
CA ILE A 87 -5.06 6.73 15.89
C ILE A 87 -6.34 5.92 15.97
#